data_AF-A0A8J6IL16-F1
#
_entry.id   AF-A0A8J6IL16-F1
#
_cell.length_a   1.000
_cell.length_b   1.000
_cell.length_c   1.000
_cell.angle_alpha   90.00
_cell.angle_beta   90.00
_cell.angle_gamma   90.00
#
_symmetry.space_group_name_H-M   'P 1'
#
loop_
_entity.id
_entity.type
_entity.pdbx_description
1 polymer ?
#
loop_
_entity_poly.entity_id
_entity_poly.type
_entity_poly.pdbx_seq_one_letter_code
_entity_poly.pdbx_strand_id
1 'polypeptide(L)'
;MSGRRADRALRRLAVGGAALMPMSGGEDWAVYPAGDRRRRPVCRLSAAEAGGLMADGAISGDAERRVITAEGRARLLRLSAGREAHQA
;
A
#
# COMPACT_ATOMS: atom_id res chain seq x y z
N MET A 1 -16.35 2.37 -2.47
CA MET A 1 -15.66 3.54 -1.86
C MET A 1 -14.49 3.04 -1.00
N SER A 2 -13.23 3.08 -1.47
CA SER A 2 -12.07 2.81 -0.59
C SER A 2 -10.70 3.34 -1.10
N GLY A 3 -10.68 4.39 -1.91
CA GLY A 3 -9.43 4.90 -2.50
C GLY A 3 -8.43 5.48 -1.48
N ARG A 4 -8.91 6.20 -0.44
CA ARG A 4 -8.02 6.94 0.47
C ARG A 4 -7.10 6.05 1.32
N ARG A 5 -7.56 4.86 1.70
CA ARG A 5 -6.75 3.90 2.48
C ARG A 5 -5.71 3.23 1.59
N ALA A 6 -6.10 2.80 0.40
CA ALA A 6 -5.18 2.27 -0.62
C ALA A 6 -4.07 3.28 -0.96
N ASP A 7 -4.42 4.55 -1.17
CA ASP A 7 -3.44 5.61 -1.45
C ASP A 7 -2.50 5.84 -0.26
N ARG A 8 -3.02 5.84 0.97
CA ARG A 8 -2.20 5.93 2.19
C ARG A 8 -1.25 4.73 2.30
N ALA A 9 -1.71 3.52 2.02
CA ALA A 9 -0.88 2.33 2.05
C ALA A 9 0.25 2.41 1.03
N LEU A 10 -0.05 2.79 -0.22
CA LEU A 10 0.97 3.00 -1.25
C LEU A 10 2.03 4.02 -0.81
N ARG A 11 1.61 5.18 -0.26
CA ARG A 11 2.55 6.18 0.27
C ARG A 11 3.47 5.61 1.35
N ARG A 12 2.95 4.72 2.21
CA ARG A 12 3.76 4.07 3.25
C ARG A 12 4.68 3.00 2.70
N LEU A 13 4.25 2.25 1.67
CA LEU A 13 5.09 1.26 0.98
C LEU A 13 6.20 1.90 0.14
N ALA A 14 6.00 3.14 -0.34
CA ALA A 14 7.02 3.93 -1.03
C ALA A 14 8.17 4.33 -0.10
N VAL A 15 7.96 4.35 1.22
CA VAL A 15 9.03 4.54 2.20
C VAL A 15 9.87 3.26 2.24
N GLY A 16 11.17 3.39 1.97
CA GLY A 16 12.09 2.27 1.81
C GLY A 16 11.96 1.21 2.91
N GLY A 17 11.87 -0.05 2.49
CA GLY A 17 11.83 -1.22 3.36
C GLY A 17 10.45 -1.60 3.90
N ALA A 18 9.40 -0.78 3.75
CA ALA A 18 8.06 -1.16 4.16
C ALA A 18 7.49 -2.30 3.31
N ALA A 19 6.68 -3.17 3.93
CA ALA A 19 6.02 -4.28 3.24
C ALA A 19 4.57 -4.43 3.70
N LEU A 20 3.70 -4.84 2.78
CA LEU A 20 2.33 -5.25 3.03
C LEU A 20 2.33 -6.76 3.31
N MET A 21 1.79 -7.15 4.45
CA MET A 21 1.79 -8.54 4.91
C MET A 21 0.41 -8.90 5.46
N PRO A 22 -0.02 -10.18 5.41
CA PRO A 22 -1.30 -10.60 5.98
C PRO A 22 -1.27 -10.46 7.50
N MET A 23 -2.42 -10.11 8.09
CA MET A 23 -2.61 -10.08 9.54
C MET A 23 -2.94 -11.47 10.08
N SER A 24 -2.45 -11.79 11.28
CA SER A 24 -2.82 -13.03 11.95
C SER A 24 -4.29 -13.01 12.35
N GLY A 25 -5.05 -14.03 11.91
CA GLY A 25 -6.45 -14.21 12.30
C GLY A 25 -7.49 -13.54 11.42
N GLY A 26 -7.15 -13.14 10.19
CA GLY A 26 -8.13 -12.61 9.24
C GLY A 26 -7.60 -12.43 7.82
N GLU A 27 -8.47 -11.94 6.94
CA GLU A 27 -8.14 -11.67 5.53
C GLU A 27 -7.51 -10.27 5.31
N ASP A 28 -7.38 -9.51 6.39
CA ASP A 28 -6.84 -8.16 6.36
C ASP A 28 -5.33 -8.14 6.17
N TRP A 29 -4.86 -7.05 5.59
CA TRP A 29 -3.46 -6.80 5.28
C TRP A 29 -2.98 -5.58 6.06
N ALA A 30 -1.71 -5.56 6.41
CA ALA A 30 -1.11 -4.45 7.12
C ALA A 30 0.25 -4.08 6.56
N VAL A 31 0.51 -2.77 6.51
CA VAL A 31 1.82 -2.23 6.14
C VAL A 31 2.69 -2.20 7.39
N TYR A 32 3.79 -2.94 7.36
CA TYR A 32 4.78 -2.99 8.41
C TYR A 32 6.03 -2.20 7.99
N PRO A 33 6.52 -1.27 8.84
CA PRO A 33 7.75 -0.55 8.57
C PRO A 33 8.93 -1.53 8.58
N ALA A 34 9.85 -1.39 7.61
CA ALA A 34 10.97 -2.32 7.41
C ALA A 34 10.56 -3.81 7.21
N GLY A 35 9.28 -4.11 6.99
CA GLY A 35 8.75 -5.48 6.96
C GLY A 35 8.79 -6.18 8.33
N ASP A 36 8.89 -5.42 9.42
CA ASP A 36 9.01 -5.97 10.77
C ASP A 36 7.63 -6.13 11.43
N ARG A 37 7.14 -7.39 11.50
CA ARG A 37 5.87 -7.75 12.14
C ARG A 37 5.85 -7.50 13.66
N ARG A 38 7.01 -7.33 14.31
CA ARG A 38 7.10 -6.99 15.74
C ARG A 38 6.73 -5.53 15.98
N ARG A 39 6.79 -4.69 14.95
CA ARG A 39 6.40 -3.27 15.02
C ARG A 39 4.92 -3.10 14.77
N ARG A 40 4.37 -2.01 15.32
CA ARG A 40 2.97 -1.64 15.08
C ARG A 40 2.75 -1.35 13.59
N PRO A 41 1.69 -1.91 12.96
CA PRO A 41 1.38 -1.61 11.57
C PRO A 41 1.00 -0.15 11.38
N VAL A 42 1.49 0.47 10.31
CA VAL A 42 1.30 1.91 10.02
C VAL A 42 0.06 2.19 9.16
N CYS A 43 -0.47 1.15 8.52
CA CYS A 43 -1.69 1.18 7.73
C CYS A 43 -2.29 -0.24 7.68
N ARG A 44 -3.62 -0.33 7.57
CA ARG A 44 -4.36 -1.57 7.37
C ARG A 44 -5.23 -1.44 6.12
N LEU A 45 -5.37 -2.54 5.41
CA LEU A 45 -6.20 -2.69 4.23
C LEU A 45 -7.07 -3.94 4.39
N SER A 46 -8.30 -3.88 3.89
CA SER A 46 -9.09 -5.09 3.72
C SER A 46 -8.52 -5.96 2.60
N ALA A 47 -8.94 -7.23 2.56
CA ALA A 47 -8.63 -8.15 1.46
C ALA A 47 -9.00 -7.55 0.10
N ALA A 48 -10.17 -6.91 0.00
CA ALA A 48 -10.65 -6.29 -1.24
C ALA A 48 -9.77 -5.09 -1.67
N GLU A 49 -9.31 -4.26 -0.72
CA GLU A 49 -8.42 -3.14 -1.01
C GLU A 49 -7.04 -3.62 -1.46
N ALA A 50 -6.48 -4.62 -0.78
CA ALA A 50 -5.22 -5.24 -1.16
C ALA A 50 -5.33 -5.93 -2.53
N GLY A 51 -6.45 -6.63 -2.78
CA GLY A 51 -6.78 -7.26 -4.06
C GLY A 51 -6.83 -6.25 -5.20
N GLY A 52 -7.47 -5.10 -5.00
CA GLY A 52 -7.47 -4.01 -5.98
C GLY A 52 -6.06 -3.51 -6.30
N LEU A 53 -5.21 -3.30 -5.28
CA LEU A 53 -3.82 -2.88 -5.51
C LEU A 53 -2.98 -3.93 -6.26
N MET A 54 -3.24 -5.21 -6.03
CA MET A 54 -2.59 -6.31 -6.76
C MET A 54 -3.06 -6.38 -8.21
N ALA A 55 -4.37 -6.30 -8.45
CA ALA A 55 -4.95 -6.31 -9.79
C ALA A 55 -4.47 -5.12 -10.63
N ASP A 56 -4.31 -3.95 -10.00
CA ASP A 56 -3.75 -2.74 -10.62
C ASP A 56 -2.23 -2.82 -10.86
N GLY A 57 -1.56 -3.89 -10.43
CA GLY A 57 -0.11 -4.05 -10.50
C GLY A 57 0.67 -3.07 -9.60
N ALA A 58 0.01 -2.38 -8.67
CA ALA A 58 0.62 -1.35 -7.82
C ALA A 58 1.48 -1.95 -6.68
N ILE A 59 1.22 -3.20 -6.32
CA ILE A 59 2.01 -3.99 -5.38
C ILE A 59 2.26 -5.38 -5.95
N SER A 60 3.42 -5.97 -5.65
CA SER A 60 3.75 -7.35 -6.01
C SER A 60 4.61 -8.01 -4.96
N GLY A 61 4.78 -9.32 -5.07
CA GLY A 61 5.53 -10.14 -4.12
C GLY A 61 4.86 -11.48 -3.95
N ASP A 62 5.24 -12.18 -2.89
CA ASP A 62 4.65 -13.48 -2.54
C ASP A 62 3.38 -13.32 -1.67
N ALA A 63 2.86 -14.45 -1.18
CA ALA A 63 1.67 -14.47 -0.33
C ALA A 63 1.91 -13.85 1.06
N GLU A 64 3.15 -13.79 1.55
CA GLU A 64 3.49 -13.34 2.89
C GLU A 64 3.98 -11.88 2.91
N ARG A 65 4.53 -11.41 1.80
CA ARG A 65 5.22 -10.14 1.70
C ARG A 65 5.04 -9.54 0.32
N ARG A 66 4.41 -8.37 0.29
CA ARG A 66 4.25 -7.55 -0.92
C ARG A 66 4.85 -6.17 -0.74
N VAL A 67 5.44 -5.66 -1.81
CA VAL A 67 6.11 -4.36 -1.86
C VAL A 67 5.52 -3.53 -3.00
N ILE A 68 5.74 -2.22 -2.95
CA ILE A 68 5.34 -1.32 -4.03
C ILE A 68 6.15 -1.59 -5.30
N THR A 69 5.48 -1.61 -6.44
CA THR A 69 6.09 -1.76 -7.77
C THR A 69 6.46 -0.40 -8.38
N ALA A 70 7.04 -0.40 -9.57
CA ALA A 70 7.25 0.82 -10.35
C ALA A 70 5.91 1.48 -10.73
N GLU A 71 4.92 0.69 -11.09
CA GLU A 71 3.56 1.12 -11.45
C GLU A 71 2.87 1.77 -10.26
N GLY A 72 3.02 1.19 -9.06
CA GLY A 72 2.52 1.75 -7.81
C GLY A 72 3.16 3.10 -7.49
N ARG A 73 4.47 3.24 -7.71
CA ARG A 73 5.17 4.53 -7.58
C ARG A 73 4.70 5.56 -8.60
N ALA A 74 4.54 5.16 -9.87
CA ALA A 74 4.03 6.04 -10.92
C ALA A 74 2.60 6.53 -10.61
N ARG A 75 1.74 5.65 -10.08
CA ARG A 75 0.40 6.02 -9.61
C ARG A 75 0.47 7.07 -8.50
N LEU A 76 1.36 6.92 -7.51
CA LEU A 76 1.54 7.91 -6.46
C LEU A 76 1.97 9.28 -7.01
N LEU A 77 2.89 9.30 -7.98
CA LEU A 77 3.33 10.54 -8.62
C LEU A 77 2.16 11.25 -9.31
N ARG A 78 1.31 10.52 -10.05
CA ARG A 78 0.09 11.08 -10.67
C ARG A 78 -0.89 11.64 -9.65
N LEU A 79 -1.11 10.94 -8.54
CA LEU A 79 -2.01 11.38 -7.47
C LEU A 79 -1.50 12.63 -6.74
N SER A 80 -0.18 12.78 -6.59
CA SER A 80 0.42 13.99 -6.02
C SER A 80 0.30 15.17 -6.97
N ALA A 81 0.61 14.99 -8.25
CA ALA A 81 0.52 16.04 -9.28
C ALA A 81 -0.92 16.58 -9.45
N GLY A 82 -1.93 15.70 -9.42
CA GLY A 82 -3.33 16.12 -9.48
C GLY A 82 -3.84 16.87 -8.24
N ARG A 83 -3.12 16.82 -7.12
CA ARG A 83 -3.49 17.52 -5.87
C ARG A 83 -2.96 18.95 -5.81
N GLU A 84 -1.89 19.24 -6.54
CA GLU A 84 -1.29 20.58 -6.67
C GLU A 84 -2.10 21.45 -7.64
N ALA A 85 -2.68 20.86 -8.70
CA ALA A 85 -3.49 21.57 -9.69
C ALA A 85 -4.84 22.12 -9.19
N HIS A 86 -5.23 21.82 -7.94
CA HIS A 86 -6.48 22.33 -7.33
C HIS A 86 -6.21 23.34 -6.20
N GLN A 87 -4.95 23.73 -5.97
CA GLN A 87 -4.54 24.74 -4.98
C GLN A 87 -3.84 25.95 -5.61
N ALA A 88 -3.82 26.06 -6.94
CA ALA A 88 -3.37 27.21 -7.71
C ALA A 88 -4.57 27.83 -8.44
#